data_AF-A0A2A5CK42-F1
#
_entry.id   AF-A0A2A5CK42-F1
#
_cell.length_a   1.000
_cell.length_b   1.000
_cell.length_c   1.000
_cell.angle_alpha   90.00
_cell.angle_beta   90.00
_cell.angle_gamma   90.00
#
_symmetry.space_group_name_H-M   'P 1'
#
loop_
_entity.id
_entity.type
_entity.pdbx_description
1 polymer ?
#
loop_
_entity_poly.entity_id
_entity_poly.type
_entity_poly.pdbx_seq_one_letter_code
_entity_poly.pdbx_strand_id
1 'polypeptide(L)'
;MTGVGFFEILLIGVVGLLILGPDKLPGALRTMALWIGRFRRSFDDIKRDIEKEIGADDIRRQLRNEAIMDKFKEGKQRITDTVESAKQQTNSLKSSLDLKQQILDSGKAKTDSSSENINKTESTVSSNTTEKSAPNSKESKEPKS
;
A
#
# COMPACT_ATOMS: atom_id res chain seq x y z
N MET A 1 -12.42 -8.77 17.27
CA MET A 1 -10.98 -8.91 16.95
C MET A 1 -10.70 -8.02 15.74
N THR A 2 -10.01 -6.90 15.92
CA THR A 2 -9.60 -6.03 14.81
C THR A 2 -8.23 -6.49 14.34
N GLY A 3 -8.21 -7.23 13.23
CA GLY A 3 -6.97 -7.64 12.59
C GLY A 3 -6.38 -6.46 11.83
N VAL A 4 -5.06 -6.26 11.96
CA VAL A 4 -4.36 -5.21 11.22
C VAL A 4 -4.44 -5.51 9.72
N GLY A 5 -5.18 -4.70 8.97
CA GLY A 5 -5.38 -4.84 7.53
C GLY A 5 -4.23 -4.25 6.71
N PHE A 6 -4.14 -4.62 5.42
CA PHE A 6 -3.16 -4.04 4.50
C PHE A 6 -3.26 -2.50 4.44
N PHE A 7 -4.49 -1.96 4.46
CA PHE A 7 -4.73 -0.52 4.48
C PHE A 7 -4.22 0.17 5.74
N GLU A 8 -4.28 -0.48 6.91
CA GLU A 8 -3.74 0.11 8.15
C GLU A 8 -2.20 0.16 8.10
N ILE A 9 -1.55 -0.90 7.61
CA ILE A 9 -0.09 -0.88 7.36
C ILE A 9 0.28 0.22 6.36
N LEU A 10 -0.50 0.38 5.29
CA LEU A 10 -0.28 1.42 4.28
C LEU A 10 -0.44 2.82 4.89
N LEU A 11 -1.47 3.05 5.70
CA LEU A 11 -1.71 4.32 6.38
C LEU A 11 -0.57 4.67 7.36
N ILE A 12 -0.15 3.70 8.19
CA ILE A 12 1.00 3.87 9.10
C ILE A 12 2.27 4.12 8.29
N GLY A 13 2.43 3.46 7.15
CA GLY A 13 3.50 3.73 6.18
C GLY A 13 3.49 5.19 5.76
N VAL A 14 2.39 5.70 5.21
CA VAL A 14 2.26 7.09 4.76
C VAL A 14 2.55 8.09 5.89
N VAL A 15 2.00 7.87 7.08
CA VAL A 15 2.26 8.73 8.26
C VAL A 15 3.75 8.65 8.66
N GLY A 16 4.35 7.47 8.62
CA GLY A 16 5.78 7.26 8.84
C GLY A 16 6.65 7.96 7.81
N LEU A 17 6.25 7.97 6.53
CA LEU A 17 6.92 8.74 5.47
C LEU A 17 6.82 10.25 5.74
N LEU A 18 5.70 10.74 6.27
CA LEU A 18 5.50 12.16 6.56
C LEU A 18 6.33 12.63 7.78
N ILE A 19 6.37 11.82 8.83
CA ILE A 19 7.07 12.15 10.10
C ILE A 19 8.58 11.98 9.95
N LEU A 20 9.01 10.84 9.41
CA LEU A 20 10.42 10.45 9.36
C LEU A 20 11.08 10.86 8.04
N GLY A 21 10.28 11.07 6.99
CA GLY A 21 10.74 11.32 5.64
C GLY A 21 10.94 10.02 4.85
N PRO A 22 10.69 10.03 3.52
CA PRO A 22 10.89 8.86 2.65
C PRO A 22 12.34 8.36 2.62
N ASP A 23 13.32 9.23 2.89
CA ASP A 23 14.74 8.86 2.85
C ASP A 23 15.21 8.06 4.07
N LYS A 24 14.50 8.17 5.19
CA LYS A 24 14.93 7.62 6.48
C LYS A 24 14.19 6.33 6.86
N LEU A 25 12.94 6.17 6.41
CA LEU A 25 12.18 4.93 6.55
C LEU A 25 12.89 3.69 6.00
N PRO A 26 13.45 3.67 4.77
CA PRO A 26 14.17 2.50 4.26
C PRO A 26 15.42 2.19 5.08
N GLY A 27 16.08 3.21 5.65
CA GLY A 27 17.18 3.03 6.60
C GLY A 27 16.72 2.34 7.89
N ALA A 28 15.61 2.80 8.48
CA ALA A 28 15.04 2.23 9.69
C ALA A 28 14.57 0.77 9.48
N LEU A 29 13.89 0.49 8.36
CA LEU A 29 13.49 -0.88 8.00
C LEU A 29 14.70 -1.80 7.83
N ARG A 30 15.79 -1.35 7.19
CA ARG A 30 17.02 -2.15 7.09
C ARG A 30 17.59 -2.49 8.45
N THR A 31 17.67 -1.53 9.37
CA THR A 31 18.17 -1.76 10.73
C THR A 31 17.28 -2.74 11.48
N MET A 32 15.96 -2.54 11.45
CA MET A 32 14.99 -3.46 12.07
C MET A 32 15.08 -4.87 11.45
N ALA A 33 15.22 -4.98 10.13
CA ALA A 33 15.35 -6.23 9.41
C ALA A 33 16.63 -7.01 9.79
N LEU A 34 17.73 -6.30 9.99
CA LEU A 34 18.98 -6.90 10.46
C LEU A 34 18.83 -7.44 11.89
N TRP A 35 18.17 -6.69 12.77
CA TRP A 35 17.94 -7.09 14.16
C TRP A 35 16.99 -8.29 14.28
N ILE A 36 15.86 -8.28 13.55
CA ILE A 36 14.93 -9.41 13.53
C ILE A 36 15.56 -10.63 12.88
N GLY A 37 16.39 -10.46 11.84
CA GLY A 37 17.12 -11.55 11.20
C GLY A 37 18.13 -12.21 12.15
N ARG A 38 18.83 -11.40 12.95
CA ARG A 38 19.75 -11.89 13.98
C ARG A 38 19.00 -12.62 15.10
N PHE A 39 17.88 -12.08 15.56
CA PHE A 39 17.03 -12.68 16.59
C PHE A 39 16.39 -14.00 16.14
N ARG A 40 15.92 -14.07 14.89
CA ARG A 40 15.41 -15.31 14.30
C ARG A 40 16.45 -16.43 14.33
N ARG A 41 17.70 -16.10 14.04
CA ARG A 41 18.81 -17.08 14.08
C ARG A 41 19.07 -17.59 15.50
N SER A 42 19.02 -16.71 16.50
CA SER A 42 19.12 -17.12 17.92
C SER A 42 17.96 -18.02 18.35
N PHE A 43 16.74 -17.79 17.86
CA PHE A 43 15.61 -18.70 18.11
C PHE A 43 15.78 -20.06 17.45
N ASP A 44 16.34 -20.13 16.25
CA ASP A 44 16.62 -21.39 15.58
C ASP A 44 17.65 -22.23 16.37
N ASP A 45 18.64 -21.57 16.98
CA ASP A 45 19.63 -22.21 17.85
C ASP A 45 19.00 -22.69 19.17
N ILE A 46 18.17 -21.87 19.84
CA ILE A 46 17.41 -22.27 21.03
C ILE A 46 16.50 -23.45 20.73
N LYS A 47 15.82 -23.45 19.57
CA LYS A 47 14.97 -24.56 19.13
C LYS A 47 15.77 -25.84 18.95
N ARG A 48 16.98 -25.76 18.39
CA ARG A 48 17.88 -26.91 18.23
C ARG A 48 18.32 -27.49 19.57
N ASP A 49 18.58 -26.64 20.56
CA ASP A 49 18.96 -27.07 21.91
C ASP A 49 17.76 -27.68 22.65
N ILE A 50 16.57 -27.08 22.54
CA ILE A 50 15.33 -27.64 23.10
C ILE A 50 15.02 -29.01 22.47
N GLU A 51 15.17 -29.14 21.15
CA GLU A 51 14.92 -30.39 20.41
C GLU A 51 15.94 -31.50 20.78
N LYS A 52 17.07 -31.13 21.40
CA LYS A 52 18.14 -32.04 21.83
C LYS A 52 18.02 -32.50 23.30
N GLU A 53 17.35 -31.73 24.17
CA GLU A 53 17.13 -32.10 25.59
C GLU A 53 15.68 -32.48 25.94
N ILE A 54 14.68 -31.96 25.21
CA ILE A 54 13.26 -32.24 25.43
C ILE A 54 12.68 -32.66 24.09
N GLY A 55 12.55 -33.98 23.87
CA GLY A 55 12.15 -34.58 22.59
C GLY A 55 10.97 -33.87 21.93
N ALA A 56 11.24 -33.08 20.89
CA ALA A 56 10.22 -32.37 20.12
C ALA A 56 9.44 -33.30 19.16
N ASP A 57 9.63 -34.62 19.26
CA ASP A 57 9.00 -35.60 18.38
C ASP A 57 7.47 -35.66 18.55
N ASP A 58 6.94 -35.31 19.72
CA ASP A 58 5.49 -35.36 19.97
C ASP A 58 4.75 -34.11 19.44
N ILE A 59 5.39 -32.93 19.48
CA ILE A 59 4.79 -31.65 19.03
C ILE A 59 4.88 -31.51 17.51
N ARG A 60 5.97 -32.00 16.90
CA ARG A 60 6.24 -31.83 15.47
C ARG A 60 5.35 -32.71 14.59
N ARG A 61 4.78 -33.79 15.13
CA ARG A 61 3.93 -34.74 14.41
C ARG A 61 2.46 -34.33 14.39
N GLN A 62 1.99 -33.59 15.40
CA GLN A 62 0.60 -33.10 15.47
C GLN A 62 0.41 -31.75 14.75
N LEU A 63 1.44 -30.92 14.63
CA LEU A 63 1.32 -29.59 13.99
C LEU A 63 1.61 -29.59 12.48
N ARG A 64 2.34 -30.59 11.96
CA ARG A 64 2.91 -30.55 10.60
C ARG A 64 1.93 -30.96 9.50
N ASN A 65 0.91 -31.76 9.78
CA ASN A 65 0.18 -32.44 8.70
C ASN A 65 -1.12 -31.78 8.27
N GLU A 66 -1.74 -30.91 9.07
CA GLU A 66 -3.08 -30.41 8.72
C GLU A 66 -3.19 -28.88 8.86
N ALA A 67 -2.99 -28.34 10.07
CA ALA A 67 -3.22 -26.92 10.33
C ALA A 67 -2.23 -25.94 9.64
N ILE A 68 -0.99 -26.36 9.40
CA ILE A 68 0.03 -25.51 8.78
C ILE A 68 -0.08 -25.52 7.26
N MET A 69 -0.41 -26.66 6.65
CA MET A 69 -0.49 -26.77 5.18
C MET A 69 -1.67 -25.98 4.62
N ASP A 70 -2.81 -25.96 5.30
CA ASP A 70 -3.99 -25.21 4.84
C ASP A 70 -3.79 -23.70 4.93
N LYS A 71 -3.29 -23.19 6.06
CA LYS A 71 -2.96 -21.76 6.23
C LYS A 71 -1.85 -21.31 5.28
N PHE A 72 -0.89 -22.19 5.01
CA PHE A 72 0.19 -21.89 4.08
C PHE A 72 -0.28 -21.91 2.61
N LYS A 73 -1.17 -22.83 2.22
CA LYS A 73 -1.79 -22.84 0.88
C LYS A 73 -2.62 -21.58 0.64
N GLU A 74 -3.43 -21.18 1.61
CA GLU A 74 -4.24 -19.95 1.52
C GLU A 74 -3.34 -18.71 1.40
N GLY A 75 -2.29 -18.62 2.22
CA GLY A 75 -1.30 -17.55 2.12
C GLY A 75 -0.58 -17.53 0.76
N LYS A 76 -0.21 -18.70 0.24
CA LYS A 76 0.47 -18.82 -1.06
C LYS A 76 -0.42 -18.38 -2.23
N GLN A 77 -1.71 -18.74 -2.22
CA GLN A 77 -2.66 -18.27 -3.24
C GLN A 77 -2.81 -16.76 -3.22
N ARG A 78 -3.09 -16.17 -2.05
CA ARG A 78 -3.23 -14.71 -1.91
C ARG A 78 -1.99 -13.93 -2.35
N ILE A 79 -0.79 -14.44 -2.04
CA ILE A 79 0.47 -13.84 -2.48
C ILE A 79 0.63 -13.98 -4.00
N THR A 80 0.34 -15.16 -4.56
CA THR A 80 0.44 -15.41 -6.01
C THR A 80 -0.49 -14.47 -6.79
N ASP A 81 -1.74 -14.31 -6.34
CA ASP A 81 -2.73 -13.44 -6.98
C ASP A 81 -2.32 -11.97 -6.94
N THR A 82 -1.74 -11.53 -5.81
CA THR A 82 -1.21 -10.18 -5.63
C THR A 82 -0.01 -9.92 -6.55
N VAL A 83 0.90 -10.89 -6.66
CA VAL A 83 2.09 -10.80 -7.52
C VAL A 83 1.72 -10.82 -9.00
N GLU A 84 0.75 -11.64 -9.40
CA GLU A 84 0.25 -11.70 -10.78
C GLU A 84 -0.39 -10.36 -11.17
N SER A 85 -1.22 -9.80 -10.29
CA SER A 85 -1.86 -8.50 -10.49
C SER A 85 -0.83 -7.36 -10.58
N ALA A 86 0.18 -7.36 -9.70
CA ALA A 86 1.27 -6.38 -9.74
C ALA A 86 2.13 -6.52 -11.02
N LYS A 87 2.37 -7.75 -11.49
CA LYS A 87 3.09 -8.02 -12.74
C LYS A 87 2.33 -7.52 -13.96
N GLN A 88 1.01 -7.68 -13.99
CA GLN A 88 0.16 -7.16 -15.07
C GLN A 88 0.16 -5.63 -15.10
N GLN A 89 0.06 -4.97 -13.94
CA GLN A 89 0.18 -3.50 -13.85
C GLN A 89 1.58 -3.01 -14.26
N THR A 90 2.63 -3.75 -13.92
CA THR A 90 3.99 -3.42 -14.33
C THR A 90 4.19 -3.59 -15.83
N ASN A 91 3.62 -4.64 -16.44
CA ASN A 91 3.72 -4.88 -17.88
C ASN A 91 2.99 -3.80 -18.70
N SER A 92 1.81 -3.35 -18.28
CA SER A 92 1.10 -2.26 -18.99
C SER A 92 1.82 -0.91 -18.88
N LEU A 93 2.44 -0.63 -17.74
CA LEU A 93 3.35 0.51 -17.58
C LEU A 93 4.59 0.36 -18.47
N LYS A 94 5.22 -0.82 -18.50
CA LYS A 94 6.41 -1.07 -19.33
C LYS A 94 6.11 -0.84 -20.81
N SER A 95 4.98 -1.33 -21.32
CA SER A 95 4.57 -1.13 -22.73
C SER A 95 4.33 0.34 -23.07
N SER A 96 3.79 1.13 -22.13
CA SER A 96 3.56 2.56 -22.34
C SER A 96 4.86 3.38 -22.21
N LEU A 97 5.82 2.95 -21.39
CA LEU A 97 7.18 3.52 -21.38
C LEU A 97 7.96 3.16 -22.66
N ASP A 98 7.87 1.93 -23.17
CA ASP A 98 8.48 1.50 -24.44
C ASP A 98 7.92 2.31 -25.63
N LEU A 99 6.60 2.52 -25.68
CA LEU A 99 5.94 3.39 -26.68
C LEU A 99 6.41 4.85 -26.59
N LYS A 100 6.53 5.39 -25.37
CA LYS A 100 7.05 6.75 -25.16
C LYS A 100 8.52 6.87 -25.55
N GLN A 101 9.32 5.83 -25.31
CA GLN A 101 10.73 5.78 -25.70
C GLN A 101 10.87 5.72 -27.22
N GLN A 102 10.04 4.95 -27.91
CA GLN A 102 10.00 4.86 -29.37
C GLN A 102 9.55 6.17 -30.04
N ILE A 103 8.60 6.89 -29.42
CA ILE A 103 8.16 8.22 -29.90
C ILE A 103 9.24 9.29 -29.65
N LEU A 104 9.99 9.21 -28.54
CA LEU A 104 11.08 10.15 -28.24
C LEU A 104 12.30 9.95 -29.17
N ASP A 105 12.59 8.72 -29.59
CA ASP A 105 13.63 8.42 -30.58
C ASP A 105 13.19 8.83 -32.02
N SER A 106 11.88 8.77 -32.30
CA SER A 106 11.28 9.24 -33.55
C SER A 106 11.11 10.78 -33.62
N GLY A 107 11.09 11.46 -32.47
CA GLY A 107 10.88 12.90 -32.33
C GLY A 107 12.07 13.77 -32.76
N LYS A 108 13.25 13.19 -33.02
CA LYS A 108 14.42 13.93 -33.52
C LYS A 108 14.42 14.12 -35.05
N ALA A 109 13.40 13.64 -35.76
CA ALA A 109 13.33 13.68 -37.23
C ALA A 109 12.24 14.58 -37.84
N LYS A 110 11.43 15.30 -37.04
CA LYS A 110 10.46 16.28 -37.56
C LYS A 110 10.40 17.55 -36.71
N THR A 111 11.50 18.29 -36.74
CA THR A 111 11.43 19.76 -36.72
C THR A 111 11.02 20.20 -38.12
N ASP A 112 10.23 21.26 -38.23
CA ASP A 112 9.70 21.88 -39.46
C ASP A 112 8.38 21.29 -39.99
N SER A 113 7.26 21.72 -39.40
CA SER A 113 6.14 22.29 -40.18
C SER A 113 5.00 22.81 -39.30
N SER A 114 4.78 24.12 -39.45
CA SER A 114 3.53 24.86 -39.34
C SER A 114 2.88 25.09 -37.97
N SER A 115 3.10 26.33 -37.53
CA SER A 115 2.24 27.18 -36.70
C SER A 115 0.74 27.12 -37.02
N GLU A 116 -0.01 27.62 -36.02
CA GLU A 116 -1.25 28.42 -36.13
C GLU A 116 -2.59 27.69 -35.90
N ASN A 117 -3.22 27.87 -34.73
CA ASN A 117 -4.33 28.82 -34.58
C ASN A 117 -4.70 29.00 -33.09
N ILE A 118 -5.16 30.21 -32.79
CA ILE A 118 -5.39 30.85 -31.51
C ILE A 118 -6.89 31.10 -31.42
N ASN A 119 -7.56 30.78 -30.31
CA ASN A 119 -8.77 31.45 -29.78
C ASN A 119 -9.52 30.50 -28.82
N LYS A 120 -10.20 30.90 -27.75
CA LYS A 120 -10.49 32.21 -27.12
C LYS A 120 -11.40 31.93 -25.92
N THR A 121 -11.05 32.50 -24.76
CA THR A 121 -11.90 33.22 -23.78
C THR A 121 -13.28 32.62 -23.42
N GLU A 122 -13.47 32.06 -22.22
CA GLU A 122 -13.93 32.75 -20.98
C GLU A 122 -15.44 33.08 -20.97
N SER A 123 -16.16 32.61 -19.93
CA SER A 123 -17.38 33.17 -19.29
C SER A 123 -18.24 32.01 -18.72
N THR A 124 -18.24 31.73 -17.42
CA THR A 124 -19.00 32.38 -16.33
C THR A 124 -20.53 32.26 -16.42
N VAL A 125 -21.07 31.48 -15.47
CA VAL A 125 -22.13 31.84 -14.50
C VAL A 125 -23.60 31.54 -14.84
N SER A 126 -24.23 30.85 -13.86
CA SER A 126 -25.66 30.81 -13.48
C SER A 126 -26.66 30.21 -14.47
N SER A 127 -27.71 29.48 -14.08
CA SER A 127 -28.49 29.46 -12.83
C SER A 127 -29.49 28.31 -12.89
N ASN A 128 -29.91 27.81 -11.72
CA ASN A 128 -31.25 27.31 -11.34
C ASN A 128 -31.09 26.81 -9.88
N THR A 129 -31.47 27.52 -8.81
CA THR A 129 -32.82 27.91 -8.33
C THR A 129 -33.74 26.68 -8.37
N THR A 130 -34.32 26.14 -7.29
CA THR A 130 -35.06 26.74 -6.17
C THR A 130 -35.33 25.58 -5.17
N GLU A 131 -35.21 25.73 -3.86
CA GLU A 131 -36.32 25.88 -2.89
C GLU A 131 -35.74 25.40 -1.54
N LYS A 132 -36.10 25.85 -0.34
CA LYS A 132 -36.98 26.89 0.18
C LYS A 132 -36.92 26.69 1.70
N SER A 133 -36.75 27.80 2.43
CA SER A 133 -37.29 28.13 3.77
C SER A 133 -37.46 26.98 4.79
N ALA A 134 -36.94 27.04 6.01
CA ALA A 134 -37.10 28.14 6.96
C ALA A 134 -36.19 27.90 8.21
N PRO A 135 -36.01 28.93 9.06
CA PRO A 135 -34.92 29.05 10.01
C PRO A 135 -35.32 28.59 11.42
N ASN A 136 -34.36 28.26 12.28
CA ASN A 136 -34.55 28.60 13.68
C ASN A 136 -33.23 28.99 14.35
N SER A 137 -33.18 30.25 14.71
CA SER A 137 -32.15 30.90 15.51
C SER A 137 -32.16 30.41 16.96
N LYS A 138 -30.94 30.36 17.48
CA LYS A 138 -30.54 30.52 18.88
C LYS A 138 -31.57 31.30 19.74
N GLU A 139 -31.67 30.95 21.02
CA GLU A 139 -31.13 31.73 22.15
C GLU A 139 -31.87 31.51 23.48
N SER A 140 -31.12 31.60 24.58
CA SER A 140 -31.54 31.80 26.00
C SER A 140 -32.12 30.60 26.75
N LYS A 141 -31.47 30.11 27.83
CA LYS A 141 -31.53 30.64 29.22
C LYS A 141 -32.95 30.47 29.78
N GLU A 142 -33.25 29.88 30.95
CA GLU A 142 -32.55 29.77 32.23
C GLU A 142 -33.33 28.76 33.16
N PRO A 143 -33.32 28.76 34.52
CA PRO A 143 -32.85 27.61 35.31
C PRO A 143 -33.88 27.02 36.32
N LYS A 144 -33.38 26.07 37.15
CA LYS A 144 -33.80 25.67 38.51
C LYS A 144 -35.23 25.13 38.73
N SER A 145 -35.32 23.88 39.19
CA SER A 145 -35.54 23.51 40.61
C SER A 145 -35.42 22.00 40.78
#